data_AF-A0A364NYJ7-F1
#
_entry.id   AF-A0A364NYJ7-F1
#
_cell.length_a   1.000
_cell.length_b   1.000
_cell.length_c   1.000
_cell.angle_alpha   90.00
_cell.angle_beta   90.00
_cell.angle_gamma   90.00
#
_symmetry.space_group_name_H-M   'P 1'
#
loop_
_entity.id
_entity.type
_entity.pdbx_description
1 polymer ?
#
loop_
_entity_poly.entity_id
_entity_poly.type
_entity_poly.pdbx_seq_one_letter_code
_entity_poly.pdbx_strand_id
1 'polypeptide(L)'
;MTDTATAVFRINGTLQGPVVDILGQFLPELKALPRDQAYDRTLDDLGLLTRCFEIFRRERARFRYVVVDERRRPVTEDNVPLSCGRTLSEVIAMVVRTAAKRYFRRAILPAAKPEPVQAPPRSEADELYDAIKAYLLHEWQVPLVPAYAEMAPALVRRVGAKLLDAREPEALARLIADPDAPVMRPEVAVGTAGMAPPPMLAVAPMATQPTVSSSPVDPRTASLDEILSPDHMRLRTEAFNQVLLDPEVRAALPNADQIVKIGDVLRGVGGIPAATLVEGLGLRKDQLAVMLMIAHDSIGSTVFGRLFGLRADPELVSRIVDRARIRGLGPGSDVLDCAIFMRGVFARFGHRSRRD
;
A
#
# COMPACT_ATOMS: atom_id res chain seq x y z
N MET A 1 16.92 1.99 12.98
CA MET A 1 15.81 1.37 12.23
C MET A 1 15.46 0.04 12.86
N THR A 2 14.28 -0.08 13.47
CA THR A 2 13.79 -1.32 14.08
C THR A 2 13.45 -2.32 12.96
N ASP A 3 14.00 -3.54 13.00
CA ASP A 3 13.64 -4.58 12.02
C ASP A 3 12.12 -4.81 12.05
N THR A 4 11.49 -4.88 10.86
CA THR A 4 10.03 -5.00 10.73
C THR A 4 9.50 -6.24 11.43
N ALA A 5 10.28 -7.33 11.43
CA ALA A 5 9.93 -8.55 12.16
C ALA A 5 9.92 -8.33 13.68
N THR A 6 10.91 -7.61 14.21
CA THR A 6 10.97 -7.24 15.63
C THR A 6 9.82 -6.30 16.02
N ALA A 7 9.44 -5.36 15.15
CA ALA A 7 8.30 -4.48 15.39
C ALA A 7 6.98 -5.27 15.49
N VAL A 8 6.72 -6.18 14.55
CA VAL A 8 5.51 -7.04 14.56
C VAL A 8 5.49 -7.94 15.80
N PHE A 9 6.62 -8.53 16.17
CA PHE A 9 6.73 -9.33 17.38
C PHE A 9 6.38 -8.54 18.64
N ARG A 10 6.92 -7.31 18.78
CA ARG A 10 6.61 -6.41 19.92
C ARG A 10 5.15 -6.00 19.95
N ILE A 11 4.56 -5.70 18.79
CA ILE A 11 3.14 -5.35 18.69
C ILE A 11 2.27 -6.53 19.14
N ASN A 12 2.51 -7.74 18.60
CA ASN A 12 1.73 -8.92 18.98
C ASN A 12 1.87 -9.25 20.47
N GLY A 13 3.08 -9.17 21.04
CA GLY A 13 3.27 -9.37 22.48
C GLY A 13 2.53 -8.33 23.34
N THR A 14 2.46 -7.10 22.86
CA THR A 14 1.72 -6.01 23.54
C THR A 14 0.20 -6.19 23.43
N LEU A 15 -0.28 -6.61 22.25
CA LEU A 15 -1.69 -6.92 22.01
C LEU A 15 -2.15 -8.12 22.83
N GLN A 16 -1.34 -9.18 22.93
CA GLN A 16 -1.65 -10.40 23.67
C GLN A 16 -1.54 -10.26 25.20
N GLY A 17 -0.76 -9.28 25.69
CA GLY A 17 -0.57 -9.05 27.13
C GLY A 17 -1.27 -7.78 27.62
N PRO A 18 -0.54 -6.65 27.75
CA PRO A 18 -1.06 -5.42 28.37
C PRO A 18 -2.39 -4.92 27.80
N VAL A 19 -2.62 -5.03 26.49
CA VAL A 19 -3.85 -4.54 25.86
C VAL A 19 -5.04 -5.41 26.23
N VAL A 20 -4.91 -6.73 26.11
CA VAL A 20 -5.95 -7.69 26.54
C VAL A 20 -6.25 -7.53 28.03
N ASP A 21 -5.24 -7.32 28.86
CA ASP A 21 -5.41 -7.11 30.30
C ASP A 21 -6.25 -5.86 30.63
N ILE A 22 -5.98 -4.74 29.95
CA ILE A 22 -6.75 -3.50 30.12
C ILE A 22 -8.19 -3.71 29.61
N LEU A 23 -8.36 -4.30 28.42
CA LEU A 23 -9.67 -4.54 27.83
C LEU A 23 -10.52 -5.51 28.65
N GLY A 24 -9.91 -6.51 29.27
CA GLY A 24 -10.58 -7.48 30.15
C GLY A 24 -11.19 -6.85 31.41
N GLN A 25 -10.80 -5.62 31.77
CA GLN A 25 -11.47 -4.88 32.86
C GLN A 25 -12.87 -4.40 32.47
N PHE A 26 -13.13 -4.26 31.17
CA PHE A 26 -14.38 -3.73 30.62
C PHE A 26 -15.23 -4.79 29.92
N LEU A 27 -14.60 -5.85 29.41
CA LEU A 27 -15.25 -6.94 28.69
C LEU A 27 -15.14 -8.25 29.48
N PRO A 28 -16.20 -8.64 30.21
CA PRO A 28 -16.22 -9.90 30.96
C PRO A 28 -15.95 -11.13 30.08
N GLU A 29 -16.45 -11.10 28.84
CA GLU A 29 -16.21 -12.14 27.83
C GLU A 29 -14.72 -12.33 27.53
N LEU A 30 -13.94 -11.23 27.47
CA LEU A 30 -12.50 -11.29 27.22
C LEU A 30 -11.74 -11.78 28.46
N LYS A 31 -12.19 -11.37 29.66
CA LYS A 31 -11.61 -11.78 30.94
C LYS A 31 -11.81 -13.28 31.23
N ALA A 32 -12.92 -13.84 30.76
CA ALA A 32 -13.22 -15.26 30.93
C ALA A 32 -12.35 -16.18 30.05
N LEU A 33 -11.71 -15.64 29.02
CA LEU A 33 -10.87 -16.41 28.10
C LEU A 33 -9.44 -16.60 28.66
N PRO A 34 -8.80 -17.75 28.38
CA PRO A 34 -7.37 -17.91 28.59
C PRO A 34 -6.57 -16.80 27.87
N ARG A 35 -5.56 -16.22 28.52
CA ARG A 35 -4.78 -15.10 27.97
C ARG A 35 -4.16 -15.41 26.61
N ASP A 36 -3.69 -16.65 26.42
CA ASP A 36 -3.12 -17.16 25.18
C ASP A 36 -4.15 -17.25 24.05
N GLN A 37 -5.45 -17.34 24.37
CA GLN A 37 -6.54 -17.46 23.39
C GLN A 37 -7.32 -16.15 23.20
N ALA A 38 -7.27 -15.25 24.17
CA ALA A 38 -8.05 -14.00 24.17
C ALA A 38 -7.83 -13.16 22.92
N TYR A 39 -6.57 -13.04 22.47
CA TYR A 39 -6.23 -12.30 21.24
C TYR A 39 -6.81 -12.97 19.99
N ASP A 40 -6.58 -14.27 19.83
CA ASP A 40 -7.05 -15.01 18.64
C ASP A 40 -8.58 -15.04 18.58
N ARG A 41 -9.25 -15.25 19.73
CA ARG A 41 -10.70 -15.23 19.82
C ARG A 41 -11.28 -13.86 19.47
N THR A 42 -10.62 -12.79 19.90
CA THR A 42 -11.01 -11.41 19.54
C THR A 42 -10.88 -11.19 18.03
N LEU A 43 -9.82 -11.67 17.39
CA LEU A 43 -9.66 -11.55 15.94
C LEU A 43 -10.68 -12.38 15.13
N ASP A 44 -11.17 -13.48 15.71
CA ASP A 44 -12.16 -14.36 15.08
C ASP A 44 -13.61 -13.89 15.25
N ASP A 45 -13.86 -12.95 16.17
CA ASP A 45 -15.18 -12.39 16.49
C ASP A 45 -15.18 -10.88 16.21
N LEU A 46 -15.75 -10.49 15.06
CA LEU A 46 -15.81 -9.09 14.63
C LEU A 46 -16.63 -8.21 15.58
N GLY A 47 -17.63 -8.78 16.27
CA GLY A 47 -18.44 -8.03 17.24
C GLY A 47 -17.63 -7.72 18.50
N LEU A 48 -16.90 -8.71 19.01
CA LEU A 48 -15.99 -8.51 20.14
C LEU A 48 -14.87 -7.52 19.78
N LEU A 49 -14.27 -7.65 18.60
CA LEU A 49 -13.23 -6.72 18.13
C LEU A 49 -13.75 -5.28 18.00
N THR A 50 -14.97 -5.09 17.50
CA THR A 50 -15.61 -3.77 17.41
C THR A 50 -15.74 -3.14 18.80
N ARG A 51 -16.26 -3.89 19.78
CA ARG A 51 -16.35 -3.43 21.18
C ARG A 51 -14.98 -3.10 21.78
N CYS A 52 -13.96 -3.89 21.48
CA CYS A 52 -12.58 -3.61 21.92
C CYS A 52 -12.09 -2.24 21.38
N PHE A 53 -12.33 -1.94 20.10
CA PHE A 53 -11.97 -0.65 19.52
C PHE A 53 -12.78 0.52 20.11
N GLU A 54 -14.07 0.34 20.37
CA GLU A 54 -14.91 1.34 21.04
C GLU A 54 -14.39 1.69 22.44
N ILE A 55 -14.05 0.66 23.23
CA ILE A 55 -13.46 0.84 24.56
C ILE A 55 -12.10 1.52 24.45
N PHE A 56 -11.25 1.09 23.51
CA PHE A 56 -9.95 1.71 23.30
C PHE A 56 -10.07 3.22 23.00
N ARG A 57 -11.02 3.62 22.15
CA ARG A 57 -11.28 5.04 21.86
C ARG A 57 -11.81 5.79 23.08
N ARG A 58 -12.79 5.22 23.80
CA ARG A 58 -13.42 5.86 24.96
C ARG A 58 -12.46 6.00 26.15
N GLU A 59 -11.64 4.98 26.39
CA GLU A 59 -10.78 4.86 27.57
C GLU A 59 -9.30 5.04 27.23
N ARG A 60 -8.98 5.80 26.17
CA ARG A 60 -7.62 5.98 25.64
C ARG A 60 -6.58 6.34 26.70
N ALA A 61 -6.98 7.09 27.72
CA ALA A 61 -6.14 7.46 28.86
C ALA A 61 -5.58 6.24 29.62
N ARG A 62 -6.30 5.11 29.69
CA ARG A 62 -5.81 3.88 30.34
C ARG A 62 -4.72 3.19 29.55
N PHE A 63 -4.66 3.41 28.24
CA PHE A 63 -3.65 2.84 27.35
C PHE A 63 -2.39 3.71 27.26
N ARG A 64 -2.29 4.82 28.00
CA ARG A 64 -1.15 5.77 27.95
C ARG A 64 0.22 5.15 28.23
N TYR A 65 0.26 4.04 28.96
CA TYR A 65 1.49 3.31 29.29
C TYR A 65 1.91 2.32 28.20
N VAL A 66 0.99 2.00 27.30
CA VAL A 66 1.18 1.07 26.20
C VAL A 66 1.44 1.82 24.88
N VAL A 67 0.69 2.90 24.66
CA VAL A 67 0.79 3.76 23.48
C VAL A 67 1.81 4.86 23.76
N VAL A 68 3.09 4.51 23.63
CA VAL A 68 4.23 5.39 23.93
C VAL A 68 5.18 5.56 22.76
N ASP A 69 5.83 6.72 22.66
CA ASP A 69 6.88 7.03 21.69
C ASP A 69 8.22 6.36 22.06
N GLU A 70 9.25 6.55 21.23
CA GLU A 70 10.62 6.06 21.48
C GLU A 70 11.20 6.56 22.81
N ARG A 71 10.78 7.73 23.27
CA ARG A 71 11.19 8.35 24.55
C ARG A 71 10.31 7.94 25.72
N ARG A 72 9.44 6.93 25.55
CA ARG A 72 8.46 6.44 26.54
C ARG A 72 7.43 7.48 26.98
N ARG A 73 7.16 8.49 26.15
CA ARG A 73 6.11 9.48 26.40
C ARG A 73 4.80 8.99 25.80
N PRO A 74 3.66 9.18 26.49
CA PRO A 74 2.35 8.82 25.93
C PRO A 74 2.10 9.53 24.60
N VAL A 75 1.61 8.78 23.62
CA VAL A 75 1.24 9.30 22.29
C VAL A 75 -0.27 9.47 22.23
N THR A 76 -0.71 10.70 21.95
CA THR A 76 -2.13 11.05 21.83
C THR A 76 -2.65 10.94 20.40
N GLU A 77 -1.81 11.22 19.41
CA GLU A 77 -2.18 11.21 18.00
C GLU A 77 -1.88 9.89 17.31
N ASP A 78 -2.75 9.46 16.38
CA ASP A 78 -2.63 8.14 15.77
C ASP A 78 -1.50 8.03 14.72
N ASN A 79 -1.04 9.16 14.19
CA ASN A 79 -0.02 9.25 13.13
C ASN A 79 1.41 9.42 13.66
N VAL A 80 1.58 9.46 14.98
CA VAL A 80 2.90 9.60 15.63
C VAL A 80 3.52 8.22 15.82
N PRO A 81 4.82 8.04 15.50
CA PRO A 81 5.49 6.76 15.67
C PRO A 81 5.58 6.36 17.15
N LEU A 82 5.18 5.12 17.43
CA LEU A 82 5.33 4.47 18.72
C LEU A 82 6.77 3.94 18.90
N SER A 83 7.09 3.48 20.10
CA SER A 83 8.38 2.88 20.46
C SER A 83 8.81 1.68 19.59
N CYS A 84 7.87 1.05 18.88
CA CYS A 84 8.14 -0.02 17.93
C CYS A 84 8.50 0.48 16.51
N GLY A 85 8.46 1.80 16.27
CA GLY A 85 8.71 2.43 14.97
C GLY A 85 7.50 2.44 14.02
N ARG A 86 6.33 2.00 14.49
CA ARG A 86 5.04 2.05 13.76
C ARG A 86 4.11 3.07 14.39
N THR A 87 3.27 3.69 13.59
CA THR A 87 2.19 4.55 14.06
C THR A 87 1.02 3.71 14.60
N LEU A 88 0.16 4.31 15.43
CA LEU A 88 -1.03 3.60 15.92
C LEU A 88 -2.00 3.30 14.79
N SER A 89 -2.14 4.20 13.80
CA SER A 89 -2.92 3.97 12.58
C SER A 89 -2.45 2.71 11.83
N GLU A 90 -1.15 2.49 11.71
CA GLU A 90 -0.60 1.27 11.10
C GLU A 90 -0.92 0.01 11.92
N VAL A 91 -0.87 0.09 13.25
CA VAL A 91 -1.23 -1.03 14.14
C VAL A 91 -2.72 -1.36 14.03
N ILE A 92 -3.60 -0.35 14.01
CA ILE A 92 -5.04 -0.53 13.79
C ILE A 92 -5.28 -1.21 12.44
N ALA A 93 -4.70 -0.69 11.36
CA ALA A 93 -4.81 -1.30 10.04
C ALA A 93 -4.30 -2.75 10.03
N MET A 94 -3.21 -3.06 10.75
CA MET A 94 -2.70 -4.42 10.89
C MET A 94 -3.73 -5.35 11.56
N VAL A 95 -4.37 -4.91 12.64
CA VAL A 95 -5.39 -5.69 13.36
C VAL A 95 -6.62 -5.91 12.47
N VAL A 96 -7.14 -4.86 11.84
CA VAL A 96 -8.31 -4.93 10.95
C VAL A 96 -8.05 -5.86 9.77
N ARG A 97 -6.89 -5.74 9.11
CA ARG A 97 -6.48 -6.64 8.01
C ARG A 97 -6.40 -8.10 8.48
N THR A 98 -5.88 -8.33 9.68
CA THR A 98 -5.75 -9.69 10.23
C THR A 98 -7.12 -10.30 10.48
N ALA A 99 -8.03 -9.56 11.12
CA ALA A 99 -9.39 -10.00 11.38
C ALA A 99 -10.16 -10.26 10.07
N ALA A 100 -10.10 -9.34 9.10
CA ALA A 100 -10.73 -9.49 7.80
C ALA A 100 -10.20 -10.71 7.04
N LYS A 101 -8.88 -10.92 7.03
CA LYS A 101 -8.27 -12.09 6.39
C LYS A 101 -8.75 -13.41 7.00
N ARG A 102 -8.84 -13.49 8.33
CA ARG A 102 -9.38 -14.67 9.04
C ARG A 102 -10.85 -14.89 8.69
N TYR A 103 -11.63 -13.81 8.67
CA TYR A 103 -13.05 -13.88 8.31
C TYR A 103 -13.26 -14.36 6.87
N PHE A 104 -12.59 -13.77 5.87
CA PHE A 104 -12.72 -14.16 4.46
C PHE A 104 -12.37 -15.63 4.25
N ARG A 105 -11.29 -16.10 4.88
CA ARG A 105 -10.92 -17.52 4.80
C ARG A 105 -11.99 -18.43 5.36
N ARG A 106 -12.61 -18.07 6.48
CA ARG A 106 -13.68 -18.86 7.11
C ARG A 106 -15.02 -18.78 6.36
N ALA A 107 -15.34 -17.62 5.79
CA ALA A 107 -16.61 -17.40 5.11
C ALA A 107 -16.63 -18.01 3.70
N ILE A 108 -15.50 -17.95 2.98
CA ILE A 108 -15.41 -18.36 1.57
C ILE A 108 -14.89 -19.79 1.43
N LEU A 109 -14.06 -20.30 2.36
CA LEU A 109 -13.81 -21.74 2.44
C LEU A 109 -14.80 -22.38 3.42
N PRO A 110 -15.82 -23.12 2.95
CA PRO A 110 -16.51 -24.04 3.84
C PRO A 110 -15.51 -25.09 4.33
N ALA A 111 -15.69 -25.58 5.56
CA ALA A 111 -14.80 -26.54 6.23
C ALA A 111 -14.63 -27.84 5.41
N ALA A 112 -13.75 -27.83 4.42
CA ALA A 112 -13.32 -29.02 3.72
C ALA A 112 -12.42 -29.83 4.67
N LYS A 113 -12.82 -31.08 4.89
CA LYS A 113 -12.10 -32.09 5.67
C LYS A 113 -10.62 -32.11 5.25
N PRO A 114 -9.66 -32.18 6.19
CA PRO A 114 -8.25 -32.07 5.85
C PRO A 114 -7.78 -33.34 5.14
N GLU A 115 -7.59 -33.27 3.83
CA GLU A 115 -6.71 -34.20 3.12
C GLU A 115 -5.31 -33.58 3.03
N PRO A 116 -4.25 -34.35 3.34
CA PRO A 116 -2.90 -33.84 3.27
C PRO A 116 -2.39 -33.86 1.82
N VAL A 117 -1.42 -32.98 1.56
CA VAL A 117 -0.50 -32.97 0.40
C VAL A 117 -0.96 -32.20 -0.84
N GLN A 118 -0.91 -30.87 -0.75
CA GLN A 118 -0.29 -29.93 -1.71
C GLN A 118 -0.49 -28.49 -1.20
N ALA A 119 0.49 -27.59 -1.40
CA ALA A 119 0.32 -26.18 -1.03
C ALA A 119 -0.91 -25.64 -1.79
N PRO A 120 -1.96 -25.17 -1.08
CA PRO A 120 -3.24 -24.92 -1.73
C PRO A 120 -3.08 -23.83 -2.80
N PRO A 121 -3.74 -23.97 -3.97
CA PRO A 121 -3.90 -22.86 -4.89
C PRO A 121 -4.48 -21.66 -4.14
N ARG A 122 -4.13 -20.43 -4.54
CA ARG A 122 -4.65 -19.21 -3.89
C ARG A 122 -6.16 -19.33 -3.75
N SER A 123 -6.65 -19.32 -2.52
CA SER A 123 -8.09 -19.38 -2.28
C SER A 123 -8.73 -18.07 -2.74
N GLU A 124 -9.99 -18.13 -3.16
CA GLU A 124 -10.80 -16.96 -3.49
C GLU A 124 -10.77 -15.92 -2.34
N ALA A 125 -10.73 -16.38 -1.09
CA ALA A 125 -10.51 -15.54 0.09
C ALA A 125 -9.19 -14.76 0.07
N ASP A 126 -8.09 -15.39 -0.34
CA ASP A 126 -6.78 -14.73 -0.43
C ASP A 126 -6.76 -13.72 -1.60
N GLU A 127 -7.49 -13.96 -2.68
CA GLU A 127 -7.62 -13.02 -3.80
C GLU A 127 -8.46 -11.79 -3.44
N LEU A 128 -9.57 -11.99 -2.74
CA LEU A 128 -10.38 -10.92 -2.18
C LEU A 128 -9.56 -10.08 -1.20
N TYR A 129 -8.86 -10.74 -0.28
CA TYR A 129 -7.97 -10.07 0.66
C TYR A 129 -6.89 -9.26 -0.06
N ASP A 130 -6.23 -9.81 -1.08
CA ASP A 130 -5.23 -9.11 -1.88
C ASP A 130 -5.81 -7.88 -2.60
N ALA A 131 -7.08 -7.91 -3.00
CA ALA A 131 -7.78 -6.79 -3.63
C ALA A 131 -8.14 -5.69 -2.63
N ILE A 132 -8.57 -6.04 -1.41
CA ILE A 132 -9.13 -5.06 -0.45
C ILE A 132 -8.13 -4.56 0.61
N LYS A 133 -7.06 -5.31 0.92
CA LYS A 133 -6.16 -5.00 2.06
C LYS A 133 -5.56 -3.59 2.08
N ALA A 134 -5.39 -2.97 0.91
CA ALA A 134 -4.89 -1.60 0.79
C ALA A 134 -5.88 -0.56 1.35
N TYR A 135 -7.17 -0.90 1.37
CA TYR A 135 -8.27 -0.04 1.84
C TYR A 135 -8.72 -0.40 3.27
N LEU A 136 -8.26 -1.51 3.85
CA LEU A 136 -8.49 -1.85 5.27
C LEU A 136 -7.51 -1.08 6.16
N LEU A 137 -7.88 0.13 6.52
CA LEU A 137 -7.06 1.11 7.23
C LEU A 137 -7.61 1.48 8.61
N HIS A 138 -8.93 1.35 8.80
CA HIS A 138 -9.62 1.92 9.93
C HIS A 138 -10.47 0.89 10.65
N GLU A 139 -10.60 1.04 11.96
CA GLU A 139 -11.39 0.18 12.83
C GLU A 139 -12.89 0.24 12.56
N TRP A 140 -13.42 1.35 12.01
CA TRP A 140 -14.84 1.43 11.60
C TRP A 140 -15.19 0.42 10.50
N GLN A 141 -14.19 -0.15 9.82
CA GLN A 141 -14.40 -1.13 8.76
C GLN A 141 -14.63 -2.55 9.29
N VAL A 142 -14.35 -2.82 10.58
CA VAL A 142 -14.56 -4.14 11.19
C VAL A 142 -16.01 -4.64 11.02
N PRO A 143 -17.06 -3.86 11.34
CA PRO A 143 -18.45 -4.31 11.12
C PRO A 143 -18.82 -4.47 9.64
N LEU A 144 -18.07 -3.88 8.71
CA LEU A 144 -18.33 -3.98 7.27
C LEU A 144 -17.65 -5.20 6.62
N VAL A 145 -16.77 -5.90 7.34
CA VAL A 145 -16.07 -7.09 6.84
C VAL A 145 -17.01 -8.16 6.26
N PRO A 146 -18.17 -8.48 6.86
CA PRO A 146 -19.12 -9.42 6.27
C PRO A 146 -19.60 -8.97 4.88
N ALA A 147 -19.97 -7.69 4.72
CA ALA A 147 -20.41 -7.15 3.44
C ALA A 147 -19.27 -7.12 2.40
N TYR A 148 -18.02 -6.88 2.82
CA TYR A 148 -16.88 -7.02 1.92
C TYR A 148 -16.68 -8.46 1.44
N ALA A 149 -17.05 -9.47 2.25
CA ALA A 149 -16.92 -10.88 1.88
C ALA A 149 -17.88 -11.30 0.75
N GLU A 150 -18.96 -10.55 0.56
CA GLU A 150 -19.92 -10.76 -0.54
C GLU A 150 -19.46 -10.14 -1.86
N MET A 151 -18.39 -9.33 -1.85
CA MET A 151 -17.89 -8.65 -3.04
C MET A 151 -16.93 -9.54 -3.84
N ALA A 152 -17.09 -9.55 -5.17
CA ALA A 152 -16.10 -10.15 -6.06
C ALA A 152 -14.77 -9.36 -6.06
N PRO A 153 -13.59 -10.01 -6.15
CA PRO A 153 -12.30 -9.30 -6.19
C PRO A 153 -12.17 -8.28 -7.32
N ALA A 154 -12.81 -8.52 -8.47
CA ALA A 154 -12.85 -7.59 -9.59
C ALA A 154 -13.64 -6.31 -9.25
N LEU A 155 -14.76 -6.45 -8.55
CA LEU A 155 -15.58 -5.34 -8.09
C LEU A 155 -14.81 -4.47 -7.09
N VAL A 156 -14.13 -5.08 -6.12
CA VAL A 156 -13.27 -4.36 -5.15
C VAL A 156 -12.19 -3.55 -5.86
N ARG A 157 -11.56 -4.11 -6.90
CA ARG A 157 -10.54 -3.38 -7.69
C ARG A 157 -11.13 -2.21 -8.48
N ARG A 158 -12.36 -2.36 -8.99
CA ARG A 158 -13.08 -1.31 -9.71
C ARG A 158 -13.50 -0.17 -8.79
N VAL A 159 -14.06 -0.48 -7.62
CA VAL A 159 -14.49 0.52 -6.62
C VAL A 159 -13.26 1.22 -6.01
N GLY A 160 -12.21 0.47 -5.70
CA GLY A 160 -10.94 0.99 -5.23
C GLY A 160 -11.06 1.84 -3.98
N ALA A 161 -10.49 3.06 -4.00
CA ALA A 161 -10.47 3.97 -2.86
C ALA A 161 -11.87 4.47 -2.43
N LYS A 162 -12.88 4.40 -3.31
CA LYS A 162 -14.27 4.77 -2.96
C LYS A 162 -14.84 3.91 -1.81
N LEU A 163 -14.26 2.73 -1.55
CA LEU A 163 -14.60 1.91 -0.37
C LEU A 163 -14.38 2.66 0.94
N LEU A 164 -13.46 3.62 1.00
CA LEU A 164 -13.19 4.41 2.20
C LEU A 164 -14.29 5.43 2.50
N ASP A 165 -15.09 5.79 1.50
CA ASP A 165 -16.21 6.73 1.64
C ASP A 165 -17.49 6.01 2.13
N ALA A 166 -17.62 4.70 1.91
CA ALA A 166 -18.76 3.90 2.36
C ALA A 166 -18.58 3.38 3.78
N ARG A 167 -18.97 4.22 4.75
CA ARG A 167 -18.88 3.89 6.19
C ARG A 167 -20.03 3.07 6.75
N GLU A 168 -21.11 2.96 5.99
CA GLU A 168 -22.33 2.25 6.39
C GLU A 168 -22.60 1.07 5.44
N PRO A 169 -23.20 -0.03 5.91
CA PRO A 169 -23.56 -1.18 5.09
C PRO A 169 -24.42 -0.80 3.87
N GLU A 170 -25.34 0.15 4.02
CA GLU A 170 -26.24 0.60 2.94
C GLU A 170 -25.49 1.42 1.88
N ALA A 171 -24.47 2.19 2.28
CA ALA A 171 -23.62 2.90 1.34
C ALA A 171 -22.76 1.90 0.54
N LEU A 172 -22.27 0.85 1.20
CA LEU A 172 -21.53 -0.22 0.56
C LEU A 172 -22.41 -1.05 -0.38
N ALA A 173 -23.64 -1.38 0.01
CA ALA A 173 -24.61 -2.07 -0.85
C ALA A 173 -24.93 -1.28 -2.13
N ARG A 174 -25.04 0.06 -2.02
CA ARG A 174 -25.20 0.94 -3.18
C ARG A 174 -24.00 0.90 -4.11
N LEU A 175 -22.77 0.91 -3.57
CA LEU A 175 -21.55 0.75 -4.37
C LEU A 175 -21.42 -0.63 -5.02
N ILE A 176 -21.98 -1.66 -4.39
CA ILE A 176 -22.02 -3.02 -4.96
C ILE A 176 -22.99 -3.07 -6.14
N ALA A 177 -24.18 -2.46 -6.00
CA ALA A 177 -25.20 -2.40 -7.04
C ALA A 177 -24.79 -1.49 -8.21
N ASP A 178 -24.19 -0.33 -7.90
CA ASP A 178 -23.71 0.64 -8.87
C ASP A 178 -22.29 1.14 -8.47
N PRO A 179 -21.23 0.65 -9.13
CA PRO A 179 -19.84 1.01 -8.85
C PRO A 179 -19.49 2.47 -9.21
N ASP A 180 -20.29 3.07 -10.09
CA ASP A 180 -20.08 4.41 -10.62
C ASP A 180 -20.95 5.45 -9.89
N ALA A 181 -21.85 4.99 -9.01
CA ALA A 181 -22.67 5.86 -8.18
C ALA A 181 -21.81 6.86 -7.39
N PRO A 182 -22.21 8.14 -7.34
CA PRO A 182 -21.59 9.11 -6.47
C PRO A 182 -21.83 8.71 -5.01
N VAL A 183 -20.76 8.44 -4.26
CA VAL A 183 -20.85 8.27 -2.81
C VAL A 183 -21.11 9.66 -2.22
N MET A 184 -22.34 9.90 -1.78
CA MET A 184 -22.68 11.16 -1.12
C MET A 184 -21.80 11.35 0.11
N ARG A 185 -20.86 12.30 0.04
CA ARG A 185 -20.30 12.93 1.24
C ARG A 185 -21.45 13.71 1.89
N PRO A 186 -21.63 13.66 3.22
CA PRO A 186 -22.41 14.69 3.88
C PRO A 186 -21.68 16.02 3.64
N GLU A 187 -22.15 16.79 2.67
CA GLU A 187 -21.69 18.14 2.40
C GLU A 187 -21.93 18.98 3.65
N VAL A 188 -20.84 19.45 4.25
CA VAL A 188 -20.88 20.58 5.16
C VAL A 188 -21.34 21.77 4.33
N ALA A 189 -22.62 22.10 4.44
CA ALA A 189 -23.23 23.27 3.80
C ALA A 189 -22.57 24.54 4.36
N VAL A 190 -21.57 25.07 3.65
CA VAL A 190 -21.16 26.47 3.78
C VAL A 190 -21.78 27.19 2.60
N GLY A 191 -22.90 27.84 2.86
CA GLY A 191 -23.59 28.68 1.89
C GLY A 191 -22.77 29.93 1.57
N THR A 192 -22.56 30.16 0.28
CA THR A 192 -22.39 31.52 -0.25
C THR A 192 -23.31 31.65 -1.46
N ALA A 193 -24.37 32.41 -1.25
CA ALA A 193 -25.34 32.83 -2.24
C ALA A 193 -24.74 33.88 -3.18
N GLY A 194 -25.19 33.84 -4.44
CA GLY A 194 -25.36 35.02 -5.29
C GLY A 194 -24.22 35.34 -6.25
N MET A 195 -24.36 34.93 -7.53
CA MET A 195 -24.88 35.83 -8.59
C MET A 195 -24.85 35.10 -9.95
N ALA A 196 -25.98 35.05 -10.62
CA ALA A 196 -26.12 34.88 -12.08
C ALA A 196 -26.88 36.13 -12.59
N PRO A 197 -27.15 36.39 -13.90
CA PRO A 197 -26.91 35.62 -15.15
C PRO A 197 -26.54 36.59 -16.35
N PRO A 198 -26.88 36.38 -17.66
CA PRO A 198 -26.66 35.30 -18.64
C PRO A 198 -26.10 35.81 -20.04
N PRO A 199 -26.48 35.31 -21.25
CA PRO A 199 -25.72 34.37 -22.09
C PRO A 199 -25.49 34.87 -23.54
N MET A 200 -24.87 34.08 -24.45
CA MET A 200 -25.34 33.80 -25.83
C MET A 200 -24.34 32.93 -26.65
N LEU A 201 -24.85 31.76 -27.06
CA LEU A 201 -24.77 31.05 -28.36
C LEU A 201 -23.50 31.12 -29.24
N ALA A 202 -22.97 29.93 -29.59
CA ALA A 202 -22.92 29.42 -30.98
C ALA A 202 -22.44 27.96 -31.05
N VAL A 203 -22.95 27.22 -32.04
CA VAL A 203 -22.90 25.76 -32.22
C VAL A 203 -22.14 25.40 -33.50
N ALA A 204 -21.24 24.39 -33.41
CA ALA A 204 -20.80 23.38 -34.41
C ALA A 204 -19.97 23.83 -35.66
N PRO A 205 -19.25 22.92 -36.39
CA PRO A 205 -19.29 21.45 -36.34
C PRO A 205 -17.94 20.68 -36.38
N MET A 206 -18.09 19.35 -36.33
CA MET A 206 -17.13 18.24 -36.44
C MET A 206 -16.08 18.34 -37.56
N ALA A 207 -14.87 17.87 -37.25
CA ALA A 207 -14.00 17.19 -38.21
C ALA A 207 -13.33 15.97 -37.55
N THR A 208 -13.18 14.94 -38.36
CA THR A 208 -12.83 13.54 -38.10
C THR A 208 -11.36 13.33 -37.72
N GLN A 209 -11.11 12.29 -36.92
CA GLN A 209 -9.88 11.57 -36.52
C GLN A 209 -8.74 11.45 -37.57
N PRO A 210 -7.58 10.79 -37.29
CA PRO A 210 -6.76 10.63 -36.06
C PRO A 210 -5.25 10.85 -36.34
N THR A 211 -4.49 11.46 -35.42
CA THR A 211 -3.01 11.29 -35.40
C THR A 211 -2.48 11.45 -33.99
N VAL A 212 -2.01 10.33 -33.44
CA VAL A 212 -0.92 10.18 -32.45
C VAL A 212 -0.51 11.48 -31.74
N SER A 213 -1.13 11.73 -30.59
CA SER A 213 -0.63 12.70 -29.61
C SER A 213 0.70 12.18 -29.05
N SER A 214 1.81 12.65 -29.60
CA SER A 214 3.07 12.70 -28.87
C SER A 214 2.90 13.76 -27.79
N SER A 215 2.66 13.33 -26.56
CA SER A 215 2.67 14.25 -25.42
C SER A 215 4.01 14.99 -25.35
N PRO A 216 4.01 16.30 -25.06
CA PRO A 216 5.24 17.07 -24.92
C PRO A 216 6.04 16.50 -23.75
N VAL A 217 7.30 16.12 -24.01
CA VAL A 217 8.24 15.62 -23.01
C VAL A 217 8.44 16.70 -21.95
N ASP A 218 8.08 16.40 -20.70
CA ASP A 218 8.28 17.31 -19.56
C ASP A 218 9.78 17.61 -19.42
N PRO A 219 10.23 18.88 -19.32
CA PRO A 219 11.64 19.26 -19.26
C PRO A 219 12.40 18.66 -18.06
N ARG A 220 11.70 18.08 -17.08
CA ARG A 220 12.31 17.40 -15.92
C ARG A 220 12.56 15.91 -16.14
N THR A 221 12.03 15.34 -17.22
CA THR A 221 12.22 13.92 -17.57
C THR A 221 13.70 13.63 -17.80
N ALA A 222 14.17 12.48 -17.31
CA ALA A 222 15.55 12.06 -17.57
C ALA A 222 15.78 11.87 -19.08
N SER A 223 16.80 12.52 -19.62
CA SER A 223 17.22 12.25 -21.00
C SER A 223 17.87 10.87 -21.09
N LEU A 224 17.42 10.05 -22.04
CA LEU A 224 17.95 8.70 -22.26
C LEU A 224 19.45 8.72 -22.60
N ASP A 225 19.89 9.70 -23.38
CA ASP A 225 21.30 9.87 -23.76
C ASP A 225 22.20 10.22 -22.56
N GLU A 226 21.62 10.77 -21.50
CA GLU A 226 22.37 11.12 -20.29
C GLU A 226 22.46 9.94 -19.30
N ILE A 227 21.46 9.05 -19.28
CA ILE A 227 21.39 7.95 -18.31
C ILE A 227 21.87 6.61 -18.88
N LEU A 228 21.83 6.42 -20.20
CA LEU A 228 22.26 5.20 -20.87
C LEU A 228 23.71 5.31 -21.37
N SER A 229 24.35 4.15 -21.47
CA SER A 229 25.68 4.00 -22.06
C SER A 229 25.62 4.33 -23.56
N PRO A 230 26.74 4.67 -24.21
CA PRO A 230 26.77 5.01 -25.64
C PRO A 230 26.22 3.92 -26.57
N ASP A 231 26.21 2.68 -26.11
CA ASP A 231 25.63 1.52 -26.79
C ASP A 231 24.13 1.33 -26.51
N HIS A 232 23.52 2.18 -25.67
CA HIS A 232 22.15 2.09 -25.15
C HIS A 232 21.82 0.75 -24.47
N MET A 233 22.82 -0.06 -24.10
CA MET A 233 22.60 -1.39 -23.54
C MET A 233 22.50 -1.40 -22.02
N ARG A 234 23.05 -0.39 -21.33
CA ARG A 234 23.14 -0.33 -19.86
C ARG A 234 23.01 1.08 -19.30
N LEU A 235 22.62 1.20 -18.03
CA LEU A 235 22.69 2.47 -17.30
C LEU A 235 24.14 2.87 -16.98
N ARG A 236 24.42 4.17 -17.08
CA ARG A 236 25.66 4.80 -16.65
C ARG A 236 25.55 5.18 -15.17
N THR A 237 26.29 4.50 -14.32
CA THR A 237 26.30 4.79 -12.88
C THR A 237 26.68 6.24 -12.59
N GLU A 238 27.59 6.82 -13.39
CA GLU A 238 28.10 8.17 -13.21
C GLU A 238 27.00 9.24 -13.35
N ALA A 239 25.97 8.96 -14.15
CA ALA A 239 24.83 9.85 -14.37
C ALA A 239 23.96 10.04 -13.11
N PHE A 240 24.08 9.13 -12.13
CA PHE A 240 23.31 9.15 -10.88
C PHE A 240 24.13 9.62 -9.68
N ASN A 241 25.42 9.93 -9.83
CA ASN A 241 26.27 10.29 -8.69
C ASN A 241 25.74 11.50 -7.91
N GLN A 242 25.28 12.55 -8.61
CA GLN A 242 24.69 13.73 -7.94
C GLN A 242 23.33 13.43 -7.31
N VAL A 243 22.53 12.57 -7.95
CA VAL A 243 21.22 12.13 -7.47
C VAL A 243 21.34 11.32 -6.18
N LEU A 244 22.34 10.44 -6.08
CA LEU A 244 22.58 9.60 -4.90
C LEU A 244 23.12 10.38 -3.69
N LEU A 245 23.57 11.61 -3.90
CA LEU A 245 23.99 12.53 -2.84
C LEU A 245 22.83 13.40 -2.33
N ASP A 246 21.69 13.42 -3.02
CA ASP A 246 20.51 14.18 -2.62
C ASP A 246 19.93 13.64 -1.29
N PRO A 247 19.72 14.49 -0.27
CA PRO A 247 19.13 14.08 1.01
C PRO A 247 17.78 13.36 0.90
N GLU A 248 16.91 13.78 -0.04
CA GLU A 248 15.56 13.20 -0.19
C GLU A 248 15.65 11.79 -0.79
N VAL A 249 16.51 11.61 -1.79
CA VAL A 249 16.82 10.30 -2.38
C VAL A 249 17.45 9.38 -1.34
N ARG A 250 18.42 9.87 -0.57
CA ARG A 250 19.08 9.11 0.50
C ARG A 250 18.11 8.69 1.61
N ALA A 251 17.13 9.53 1.95
CA ALA A 251 16.10 9.20 2.93
C ALA A 251 15.15 8.09 2.43
N ALA A 252 14.91 8.02 1.12
CA ALA A 252 14.03 7.02 0.52
C ALA A 252 14.72 5.65 0.30
N LEU A 253 16.05 5.66 0.10
CA LEU A 253 16.85 4.48 -0.25
C LEU A 253 17.22 3.60 0.97
N PRO A 254 17.15 2.26 0.83
CA PRO A 254 17.68 1.33 1.83
C PRO A 254 19.22 1.32 1.75
N ASN A 255 19.89 1.38 2.91
CA ASN A 255 21.35 1.35 3.00
C ASN A 255 22.07 2.45 2.18
N ALA A 256 21.59 3.70 2.25
CA ALA A 256 22.10 4.85 1.51
C ALA A 256 23.61 5.15 1.70
N ASP A 257 24.25 4.55 2.71
CA ASP A 257 25.68 4.69 2.98
C ASP A 257 26.56 3.76 2.11
N GLN A 258 25.96 2.76 1.44
CA GLN A 258 26.68 1.77 0.62
C GLN A 258 26.68 2.17 -0.87
N ILE A 259 27.16 3.38 -1.18
CA ILE A 259 27.13 3.98 -2.53
C ILE A 259 27.77 3.05 -3.59
N VAL A 260 28.83 2.31 -3.24
CA VAL A 260 29.49 1.36 -4.15
C VAL A 260 28.52 0.24 -4.58
N LYS A 261 27.76 -0.33 -3.64
CA LYS A 261 26.78 -1.37 -3.95
C LYS A 261 25.61 -0.84 -4.76
N ILE A 262 25.16 0.39 -4.47
CA ILE A 262 24.14 1.09 -5.26
C ILE A 262 24.62 1.24 -6.71
N GLY A 263 25.88 1.63 -6.88
CA GLY A 263 26.48 1.80 -8.20
C GLY A 263 26.57 0.50 -9.00
N ASP A 264 26.88 -0.62 -8.35
CA ASP A 264 26.93 -1.94 -8.99
C ASP A 264 25.55 -2.45 -9.40
N VAL A 265 24.51 -2.18 -8.59
CA VAL A 265 23.12 -2.52 -8.92
C VAL A 265 22.65 -1.74 -10.15
N LEU A 266 22.91 -0.43 -10.19
CA LEU A 266 22.54 0.42 -11.33
C LEU A 266 23.27 0.00 -12.61
N ARG A 267 24.56 -0.36 -12.53
CA ARG A 267 25.34 -0.87 -13.67
C ARG A 267 24.77 -2.20 -14.23
N GLY A 268 24.09 -2.98 -13.39
CA GLY A 268 23.45 -4.23 -13.77
C GLY A 268 22.14 -4.06 -14.55
N VAL A 269 21.59 -2.85 -14.61
CA VAL A 269 20.31 -2.57 -15.29
C VAL A 269 20.51 -2.45 -16.80
N GLY A 270 19.67 -3.17 -17.54
CA GLY A 270 19.62 -3.13 -19.00
C GLY A 270 18.98 -1.84 -19.51
N GLY A 271 19.42 -1.39 -20.69
CA GLY A 271 18.93 -0.16 -21.29
C GLY A 271 17.48 -0.23 -21.71
N ILE A 272 16.98 -1.40 -22.16
CA ILE A 272 15.58 -1.57 -22.56
C ILE A 272 14.62 -1.32 -21.39
N PRO A 273 14.74 -1.99 -20.22
CA PRO A 273 13.92 -1.67 -19.05
C PRO A 273 14.00 -0.21 -18.60
N ALA A 274 15.20 0.37 -18.61
CA ALA A 274 15.40 1.75 -18.21
C ALA A 274 14.70 2.73 -19.16
N ALA A 275 14.83 2.51 -20.47
CA ALA A 275 14.14 3.31 -21.49
C ALA A 275 12.61 3.17 -21.36
N THR A 276 12.10 1.94 -21.21
CA THR A 276 10.66 1.71 -21.02
C THR A 276 10.11 2.41 -19.78
N LEU A 277 10.86 2.46 -18.68
CA LEU A 277 10.43 3.18 -17.46
C LEU A 277 10.45 4.70 -17.66
N VAL A 278 11.48 5.24 -18.31
CA VAL A 278 11.64 6.69 -18.51
C VAL A 278 10.69 7.22 -19.56
N GLU A 279 10.57 6.59 -20.72
CA GLU A 279 9.61 6.97 -21.76
C GLU A 279 8.17 6.67 -21.34
N GLY A 280 7.98 5.56 -20.61
CA GLY A 280 6.68 5.12 -20.16
C GLY A 280 6.08 6.04 -19.10
N LEU A 281 6.88 6.53 -18.15
CA LEU A 281 6.38 7.29 -17.00
C LEU A 281 6.90 8.73 -16.96
N GLY A 282 7.80 9.14 -17.86
CA GLY A 282 8.46 10.44 -17.80
C GLY A 282 9.34 10.59 -16.55
N LEU A 283 9.96 9.51 -16.08
CA LEU A 283 10.68 9.55 -14.80
C LEU A 283 11.89 10.48 -14.85
N ARG A 284 12.07 11.21 -13.76
CA ARG A 284 13.29 11.92 -13.44
C ARG A 284 14.39 10.95 -12.96
N LYS A 285 15.65 11.40 -12.93
CA LYS A 285 16.80 10.55 -12.55
C LYS A 285 16.74 10.05 -11.10
N ASP A 286 16.28 10.89 -10.19
CA ASP A 286 15.98 10.60 -8.77
C ASP A 286 14.91 9.52 -8.62
N GLN A 287 13.77 9.70 -9.28
CA GLN A 287 12.67 8.74 -9.26
C GLN A 287 13.11 7.38 -9.82
N LEU A 288 13.81 7.37 -10.95
CA LEU A 288 14.32 6.14 -11.58
C LEU A 288 15.29 5.40 -10.65
N ALA A 289 16.25 6.11 -10.07
CA ALA A 289 17.21 5.52 -9.14
C ALA A 289 16.51 4.89 -7.94
N VAL A 290 15.57 5.62 -7.31
CA VAL A 290 14.82 5.09 -6.16
C VAL A 290 13.96 3.90 -6.55
N MET A 291 13.28 3.94 -7.69
CA MET A 291 12.47 2.81 -8.13
C MET A 291 13.30 1.54 -8.30
N LEU A 292 14.43 1.63 -9.00
CA LEU A 292 15.31 0.49 -9.26
C LEU A 292 15.93 -0.06 -7.97
N MET A 293 16.39 0.82 -7.08
CA MET A 293 17.01 0.39 -5.83
C MET A 293 16.03 -0.28 -4.87
N ILE A 294 14.80 0.25 -4.78
CA ILE A 294 13.74 -0.38 -4.01
C ILE A 294 13.31 -1.71 -4.63
N ALA A 295 13.27 -1.81 -5.96
CA ALA A 295 13.02 -3.08 -6.64
C ALA A 295 14.08 -4.11 -6.22
N HIS A 296 15.37 -3.76 -6.36
CA HIS A 296 16.49 -4.62 -6.02
C HIS A 296 16.45 -5.09 -4.57
N ASP A 297 16.20 -4.18 -3.62
CA ASP A 297 16.06 -4.52 -2.19
C ASP A 297 14.86 -5.45 -1.92
N SER A 298 13.75 -5.26 -2.64
CA SER A 298 12.51 -6.02 -2.41
C SER A 298 12.55 -7.44 -2.99
N ILE A 299 13.31 -7.68 -4.07
CA ILE A 299 13.30 -8.96 -4.80
C ILE A 299 14.65 -9.69 -4.83
N GLY A 300 15.73 -9.04 -4.39
CA GLY A 300 17.08 -9.57 -4.46
C GLY A 300 17.70 -9.53 -5.86
N SER A 301 19.03 -9.71 -5.93
CA SER A 301 19.83 -9.53 -7.14
C SER A 301 19.46 -10.48 -8.29
N THR A 302 19.10 -11.72 -7.97
CA THR A 302 18.79 -12.77 -8.96
C THR A 302 17.49 -12.51 -9.72
N VAL A 303 16.43 -12.14 -9.01
CA VAL A 303 15.13 -11.80 -9.61
C VAL A 303 15.22 -10.42 -10.27
N PHE A 304 15.96 -9.49 -9.67
CA PHE A 304 16.21 -8.18 -10.24
C PHE A 304 16.89 -8.27 -11.61
N GLY A 305 17.94 -9.08 -11.76
CA GLY A 305 18.60 -9.28 -13.05
C GLY A 305 17.69 -9.85 -14.14
N ARG A 306 16.66 -10.64 -13.78
CA ARG A 306 15.66 -11.15 -14.74
C ARG A 306 14.62 -10.12 -15.15
N LEU A 307 14.31 -9.15 -14.30
CA LEU A 307 13.28 -8.14 -14.57
C LEU A 307 13.84 -6.83 -15.14
N PHE A 308 15.04 -6.44 -14.70
CA PHE A 308 15.64 -5.15 -15.04
C PHE A 308 17.03 -5.28 -15.66
N GLY A 309 17.58 -6.48 -15.81
CA GLY A 309 18.89 -6.69 -16.44
C GLY A 309 18.86 -6.63 -17.97
N LEU A 310 20.00 -6.94 -18.59
CA LEU A 310 20.19 -6.94 -20.06
C LEU A 310 19.24 -7.87 -20.82
N ARG A 311 18.78 -8.95 -20.18
CA ARG A 311 17.85 -9.95 -20.73
C ARG A 311 16.48 -9.87 -20.08
N ALA A 312 16.10 -8.68 -19.63
CA ALA A 312 14.80 -8.45 -19.06
C ALA A 312 13.68 -8.73 -20.06
N ASP A 313 12.59 -9.30 -19.55
CA ASP A 313 11.36 -9.46 -20.32
C ASP A 313 10.63 -8.11 -20.40
N PRO A 314 10.52 -7.50 -21.60
CA PRO A 314 9.91 -6.18 -21.77
C PRO A 314 8.42 -6.16 -21.38
N GLU A 315 7.70 -7.29 -21.49
CA GLU A 315 6.29 -7.36 -21.11
C GLU A 315 6.08 -7.21 -19.60
N LEU A 316 7.04 -7.68 -18.79
CA LEU A 316 6.99 -7.54 -17.34
C LEU A 316 7.24 -6.10 -16.92
N VAL A 317 8.18 -5.41 -17.57
CA VAL A 317 8.47 -4.00 -17.32
C VAL A 317 7.30 -3.12 -17.79
N SER A 318 6.73 -3.42 -18.96
CA SER A 318 5.54 -2.71 -19.47
C SER A 318 4.35 -2.81 -18.50
N ARG A 319 4.09 -3.99 -17.93
CA ARG A 319 3.05 -4.17 -16.90
C ARG A 319 3.30 -3.34 -15.64
N ILE A 320 4.57 -3.13 -15.27
CA ILE A 320 4.93 -2.25 -14.13
C ILE A 320 4.62 -0.79 -14.50
N VAL A 321 4.96 -0.36 -15.72
CA VAL A 321 4.66 0.98 -16.24
C VAL A 321 3.15 1.23 -16.29
N ASP A 322 2.36 0.32 -16.85
CA ASP A 322 0.90 0.44 -16.91
C ASP A 322 0.30 0.59 -15.51
N ARG A 323 0.78 -0.21 -14.56
CA ARG A 323 0.33 -0.15 -13.17
C ARG A 323 0.73 1.15 -12.47
N ALA A 324 1.90 1.69 -12.80
CA ALA A 324 2.36 2.98 -12.28
C ALA A 324 1.51 4.13 -12.86
N ARG A 325 1.21 4.11 -14.17
CA ARG A 325 0.32 5.08 -14.81
C ARG A 325 -1.08 5.09 -14.20
N ILE A 326 -1.66 3.92 -13.96
CA ILE A 326 -2.98 3.81 -13.30
C ILE A 326 -2.99 4.45 -11.91
N ARG A 327 -1.84 4.48 -11.22
CA ARG A 327 -1.69 5.16 -9.92
C ARG A 327 -1.30 6.64 -10.03
N GLY A 328 -1.23 7.19 -11.24
CA GLY A 328 -0.87 8.58 -11.48
C GLY A 328 0.61 8.89 -11.23
N LEU A 329 1.49 7.87 -11.27
CA LEU A 329 2.93 8.13 -11.20
C LEU A 329 3.43 8.77 -12.49
N GLY A 330 4.22 9.83 -12.34
CA GLY A 330 4.80 10.57 -13.46
C GLY A 330 5.92 11.52 -13.03
N PRO A 331 6.33 12.46 -13.91
CA PRO A 331 7.43 13.40 -13.65
C PRO A 331 7.19 14.31 -12.45
N GLY A 332 5.93 14.58 -12.12
CA GLY A 332 5.52 15.40 -10.97
C GLY A 332 5.41 14.65 -9.64
N SER A 333 5.54 13.32 -9.63
CA SER A 333 5.40 12.52 -8.40
C SER A 333 6.60 12.69 -7.47
N ASP A 334 6.37 12.50 -6.17
CA ASP A 334 7.45 12.51 -5.20
C ASP A 334 8.26 11.20 -5.28
N VAL A 335 9.55 11.28 -4.95
CA VAL A 335 10.48 10.14 -4.87
C VAL A 335 9.99 9.12 -3.83
N LEU A 336 9.31 9.59 -2.77
CA LEU A 336 8.71 8.73 -1.76
C LEU A 336 7.52 7.92 -2.31
N ASP A 337 6.68 8.52 -3.17
CA ASP A 337 5.57 7.82 -3.83
C ASP A 337 6.08 6.71 -4.74
N CYS A 338 7.15 6.98 -5.49
CA CYS A 338 7.87 5.99 -6.28
C CYS A 338 8.39 4.82 -5.42
N ALA A 339 8.96 5.11 -4.25
CA ALA A 339 9.43 4.09 -3.32
C ALA A 339 8.28 3.24 -2.75
N ILE A 340 7.18 3.87 -2.31
CA ILE A 340 5.99 3.20 -1.78
C ILE A 340 5.38 2.30 -2.86
N PHE A 341 5.28 2.80 -4.08
CA PHE A 341 4.79 2.02 -5.21
C PHE A 341 5.62 0.77 -5.45
N MET A 342 6.94 0.90 -5.57
CA MET A 342 7.81 -0.24 -5.86
C MET A 342 7.80 -1.27 -4.73
N ARG A 343 7.81 -0.84 -3.47
CA ARG A 343 7.61 -1.75 -2.32
C ARG A 343 6.26 -2.48 -2.43
N GLY A 344 5.20 -1.78 -2.84
CA GLY A 344 3.88 -2.36 -3.03
C GLY A 344 3.81 -3.37 -4.19
N VAL A 345 4.49 -3.10 -5.31
CA VAL A 345 4.58 -4.02 -6.46
C VAL A 345 5.28 -5.31 -6.05
N PHE A 346 6.35 -5.20 -5.26
CA PHE A 346 7.22 -6.32 -4.92
C PHE A 346 7.03 -6.89 -3.50
N ALA A 347 6.05 -6.42 -2.73
CA ALA A 347 5.78 -6.87 -1.36
C ALA A 347 5.62 -8.40 -1.20
N ARG A 348 5.26 -9.12 -2.29
CA ARG A 348 5.14 -10.58 -2.30
C ARG A 348 6.49 -11.33 -2.36
N PHE A 349 7.55 -10.67 -2.82
CA PHE A 349 8.88 -11.26 -3.01
C PHE A 349 9.76 -11.13 -1.76
N GLY A 350 9.57 -10.09 -0.95
CA GLY A 350 10.32 -9.85 0.28
C GLY A 350 10.19 -10.96 1.35
N HIS A 351 9.21 -11.86 1.24
CA HIS A 351 9.08 -13.04 2.11
C HIS A 351 9.95 -14.24 1.69
N ARG A 352 10.52 -14.25 0.48
CA ARG A 352 11.32 -15.39 -0.03
C ARG A 352 12.83 -15.15 0.04
N SER A 353 13.30 -13.90 -0.08
CA SER A 353 14.74 -13.59 -0.13
C SER A 353 15.48 -13.53 1.20
N ARG A 354 14.82 -13.69 2.36
CA ARG A 354 15.49 -13.73 3.68
C ARG A 354 15.97 -15.14 4.09
N ARG A 355 15.94 -16.11 3.18
CA ARG A 355 16.35 -17.51 3.44
C ARG A 355 17.68 -17.92 2.80
N ASP A 356 18.37 -17.01 2.13
CA ASP A 356 19.73 -17.22 1.64
C ASP A 356 20.71 -16.32 2.40
#